data_AF-A0A7T8GKM1-F1
#
_entry.id   AF-A0A7T8GKM1-F1
#
_cell.length_a   1.000
_cell.length_b   1.000
_cell.length_c   1.000
_cell.angle_alpha   90.00
_cell.angle_beta   90.00
_cell.angle_gamma   90.00
#
_symmetry.space_group_name_H-M   'P 1'
#
loop_
_entity.id
_entity.type
_entity.pdbx_description
1 polymer ?
#
loop_
_entity_poly.entity_id
_entity_poly.type
_entity_poly.pdbx_seq_one_letter_code
_entity_poly.pdbx_strand_id
1 'polypeptide(L)'
;LTMDERDIIESSFKSGELRILVATSTLSSGVNLPARRVIIRSPFSYGNQLIDSLSYRQMIGRAGRKGIDTKGESILFCRGAERTRVEELIRSDLTSVQSCLVQFKGDHLCSSMKRAILE
;
A
#
# COMPACT_ATOMS: atom_id res chain seq x y z
N LEU A 1 15.30 4.58 -10.58
CA LEU A 1 14.34 4.69 -11.68
C LEU A 1 13.99 6.14 -11.90
N THR A 2 14.20 6.63 -13.10
CA THR A 2 13.69 7.93 -13.55
C THR A 2 12.16 7.87 -13.73
N MET A 3 11.50 8.97 -14.05
CA MET A 3 10.07 8.94 -14.37
C MET A 3 9.84 8.21 -15.70
N ASP A 4 10.63 8.54 -16.72
CA ASP A 4 10.54 7.92 -18.05
C ASP A 4 10.67 6.39 -18.00
N GLU A 5 11.61 5.88 -17.20
CA GLU A 5 11.76 4.43 -17.02
C GLU A 5 10.52 3.79 -16.37
N ARG A 6 9.88 4.48 -15.41
CA ARG A 6 8.64 3.99 -14.80
C ARG A 6 7.50 3.95 -15.81
N ASP A 7 7.34 5.00 -16.61
CA ASP A 7 6.27 5.11 -17.59
C ASP A 7 6.35 4.02 -18.66
N ILE A 8 7.58 3.71 -19.12
CA ILE A 8 7.83 2.62 -20.08
C ILE A 8 7.45 1.27 -19.46
N ILE A 9 7.89 1.00 -18.23
CA ILE A 9 7.59 -0.27 -17.54
C ILE A 9 6.08 -0.42 -17.29
N GLU A 10 5.42 0.64 -16.83
CA GLU A 10 3.98 0.62 -16.60
C GLU A 10 3.18 0.37 -17.88
N SER A 11 3.57 1.04 -18.97
CA SER A 11 2.92 0.89 -20.27
C SER A 11 3.08 -0.54 -20.79
N SER A 12 4.29 -1.09 -20.70
CA SER A 12 4.62 -2.46 -21.14
C SER A 12 3.90 -3.53 -20.29
N PHE A 13 3.68 -3.27 -18.99
CA PHE A 13 2.89 -4.17 -18.15
C PHE A 13 1.39 -4.08 -18.45
N LYS A 14 0.86 -2.87 -18.74
CA LYS A 14 -0.54 -2.66 -19.13
C LYS A 14 -0.86 -3.29 -20.49
N SER A 15 0.07 -3.24 -21.46
CA SER A 15 -0.09 -3.89 -22.77
C SER A 15 0.03 -5.42 -22.70
N GLY A 16 0.59 -5.96 -21.61
CA GLY A 16 0.78 -7.39 -21.40
C GLY A 16 2.09 -7.95 -21.96
N GLU A 17 2.99 -7.08 -22.46
CA GLU A 17 4.35 -7.44 -22.86
C GLU A 17 5.14 -7.92 -21.63
N LEU A 18 5.01 -7.22 -20.50
CA LEU A 18 5.52 -7.66 -19.21
C LEU A 18 4.45 -8.43 -18.45
N ARG A 19 4.72 -9.70 -18.16
CA ARG A 19 3.80 -10.55 -17.38
C ARG A 19 3.99 -10.44 -15.87
N ILE A 20 5.20 -10.08 -15.43
CA ILE A 20 5.60 -10.04 -14.03
C ILE A 20 6.32 -8.72 -13.77
N LEU A 21 5.88 -8.01 -12.73
CA LEU A 21 6.58 -6.84 -12.20
C LEU A 21 6.91 -7.08 -10.73
N VAL A 22 8.14 -6.75 -10.33
CA VAL A 22 8.58 -6.81 -8.94
C VAL A 22 8.82 -5.38 -8.45
N ALA A 23 8.25 -5.05 -7.30
CA ALA A 23 8.31 -3.70 -6.76
C ALA A 23 8.47 -3.70 -5.23
N THR A 24 8.99 -2.60 -4.70
CA THR A 24 9.02 -2.31 -3.26
C THR A 24 7.67 -1.75 -2.79
N SER A 25 7.44 -1.76 -1.47
CA SER A 25 6.19 -1.26 -0.87
C SER A 25 5.85 0.18 -1.28
N THR A 26 6.85 1.03 -1.49
CA THR A 26 6.67 2.42 -1.93
C THR A 26 5.96 2.55 -3.28
N LEU A 27 6.01 1.52 -4.14
CA LEU A 27 5.31 1.56 -5.43
C LEU A 27 3.79 1.43 -5.25
N SER A 28 3.28 0.78 -4.19
CA SER A 28 1.83 0.54 -4.06
C SER A 28 1.02 1.83 -3.89
N SER A 29 1.63 2.91 -3.41
CA SER A 29 0.97 4.19 -3.13
C SER A 29 1.09 5.19 -4.29
N GLY A 30 1.97 4.96 -5.27
CA GLY A 30 2.38 5.99 -6.24
C GLY A 30 2.02 5.73 -7.70
N VAL A 31 1.49 4.55 -8.05
CA VAL A 31 1.22 4.18 -9.46
C VAL A 31 -0.16 3.55 -9.64
N ASN A 32 -0.75 3.79 -10.82
CA ASN A 32 -2.00 3.16 -11.22
C ASN A 32 -1.72 1.95 -12.11
N LEU A 33 -1.28 0.86 -11.47
CA LEU A 33 -0.92 -0.38 -12.14
C LEU A 33 -1.77 -1.56 -11.62
N PRO A 34 -2.96 -1.81 -12.18
CA PRO A 34 -3.76 -2.96 -11.81
C PRO A 34 -3.16 -4.24 -12.39
N ALA A 35 -3.04 -5.28 -11.57
CA ALA A 35 -2.53 -6.58 -11.94
C ALA A 35 -3.59 -7.65 -11.66
N ARG A 36 -3.65 -8.74 -12.44
CA ARG A 36 -4.56 -9.85 -12.15
C ARG A 36 -4.32 -10.44 -10.75
N ARG A 37 -3.05 -10.54 -10.36
CA ARG A 37 -2.62 -11.12 -9.09
C ARG A 37 -1.53 -10.26 -8.45
N VAL A 38 -1.61 -10.07 -7.15
CA VAL A 38 -0.57 -9.43 -6.33
C VAL A 38 0.04 -10.46 -5.39
N ILE A 39 1.37 -10.51 -5.34
CA ILE A 39 2.11 -11.41 -4.46
C ILE A 39 2.92 -10.58 -3.47
N ILE A 40 2.66 -10.78 -2.18
CA ILE A 40 3.40 -10.16 -1.09
C ILE A 40 4.31 -11.23 -0.49
N ARG A 41 5.62 -11.07 -0.71
CA ARG A 41 6.64 -12.07 -0.34
C ARG A 41 6.82 -12.24 1.18
N SER A 42 6.56 -11.19 1.95
CA SER A 42 6.77 -11.16 3.40
C SER A 42 5.79 -10.16 4.01
N PRO A 43 5.19 -10.44 5.18
CA PRO A 43 4.35 -9.49 5.90
C PRO A 43 5.20 -8.50 6.72
N PHE A 44 6.52 -8.66 6.73
CA PHE A 44 7.45 -7.79 7.45
C PHE A 44 8.18 -6.84 6.50
N SER A 45 8.22 -5.57 6.89
CA SER A 45 9.00 -4.50 6.28
C SER A 45 10.41 -4.43 6.88
N TYR A 46 11.19 -3.43 6.47
CA TYR A 46 12.53 -3.18 7.01
C TYR A 46 12.49 -3.05 8.55
N GLY A 47 13.44 -3.68 9.24
CA GLY A 47 13.46 -3.71 10.70
C GLY A 47 12.51 -4.73 11.35
N ASN A 48 12.01 -5.71 10.57
CA ASN A 48 11.16 -6.79 11.06
C ASN A 48 9.83 -6.30 11.68
N GLN A 49 9.33 -5.17 11.19
CA GLN A 49 8.04 -4.61 11.58
C GLN A 49 6.95 -5.16 10.67
N LEU A 50 5.81 -5.55 11.26
CA LEU A 50 4.65 -5.97 10.48
C LEU A 50 4.16 -4.79 9.65
N ILE A 51 3.81 -5.03 8.38
CA ILE A 51 3.16 -4.01 7.54
C ILE A 51 1.85 -3.56 8.20
N ASP A 52 1.54 -2.28 8.07
CA ASP A 52 0.28 -1.73 8.55
C ASP A 52 -0.89 -2.11 7.64
N SER A 53 -2.10 -2.06 8.19
CA SER A 53 -3.33 -2.39 7.48
C SER A 53 -3.52 -1.50 6.24
N LEU A 54 -3.10 -0.23 6.30
CA LEU A 54 -3.18 0.69 5.17
C LEU A 54 -2.27 0.26 4.03
N SER A 55 -0.96 0.03 4.26
CA SER A 55 -0.06 -0.42 3.20
C SER A 55 -0.48 -1.78 2.65
N TYR A 56 -0.93 -2.70 3.52
CA TYR A 56 -1.47 -3.98 3.09
C TYR A 56 -2.64 -3.78 2.12
N ARG A 57 -3.64 -2.95 2.49
CA ARG A 57 -4.79 -2.66 1.62
C ARG A 57 -4.41 -1.94 0.33
N GLN A 58 -3.42 -1.04 0.36
CA GLN A 58 -2.91 -0.40 -0.85
C GLN A 58 -2.25 -1.40 -1.81
N MET A 59 -1.51 -2.38 -1.28
CA MET A 59 -0.90 -3.45 -2.09
C MET A 59 -1.97 -4.36 -2.71
N ILE A 60 -2.86 -4.93 -1.89
CA ILE A 60 -3.88 -5.86 -2.41
C ILE A 60 -4.93 -5.17 -3.28
N GLY A 61 -5.13 -3.85 -3.11
CA GLY A 61 -6.04 -3.05 -3.94
C GLY A 61 -5.60 -2.93 -5.40
N ARG A 62 -4.38 -3.38 -5.75
CA ARG A 62 -3.92 -3.50 -7.13
C ARG A 62 -4.32 -4.84 -7.78
N ALA A 63 -4.82 -5.80 -7.01
CA ALA A 63 -5.27 -7.09 -7.53
C ALA A 63 -6.64 -6.98 -8.20
N GLY A 64 -6.74 -7.50 -9.43
CA GLY A 64 -7.92 -7.45 -10.29
C GLY A 64 -7.93 -6.23 -11.21
N ARG A 65 -7.99 -6.48 -12.53
CA ARG A 65 -8.14 -5.42 -13.53
C ARG A 65 -9.63 -5.15 -13.77
N LYS A 66 -10.09 -3.95 -13.40
CA LYS A 66 -11.47 -3.52 -13.61
C LYS A 66 -11.87 -3.65 -15.08
N GLY A 67 -12.96 -4.36 -15.35
CA GLY A 67 -13.49 -4.57 -16.70
C GLY A 67 -12.80 -5.66 -17.53
N ILE A 68 -11.74 -6.30 -17.00
CA ILE A 68 -11.01 -7.37 -17.70
C ILE A 68 -11.08 -8.67 -16.90
N ASP A 69 -10.69 -8.64 -15.63
CA ASP A 69 -10.73 -9.82 -14.76
C ASP A 69 -12.06 -9.90 -14.00
N THR A 70 -12.61 -11.11 -13.87
CA THR A 70 -13.80 -11.38 -13.06
C THR A 70 -13.51 -11.34 -11.56
N LYS A 71 -12.26 -11.64 -11.16
CA LYS A 71 -11.77 -11.65 -9.79
C LYS A 71 -10.30 -11.26 -9.75
N GLY A 72 -9.90 -10.55 -8.69
CA GLY A 72 -8.50 -10.29 -8.35
C GLY A 72 -8.02 -11.25 -7.25
N GLU A 73 -6.76 -11.64 -7.30
CA GLU A 73 -6.16 -12.52 -6.29
C GLU A 73 -4.98 -11.83 -5.59
N SER A 74 -4.92 -11.96 -4.26
CA SER A 74 -3.74 -11.57 -3.49
C SER A 74 -3.21 -12.78 -2.72
N ILE A 75 -1.88 -12.94 -2.73
CA ILE A 75 -1.20 -14.04 -2.05
C ILE A 75 -0.15 -13.42 -1.13
N LEU A 76 -0.29 -13.66 0.18
CA LEU A 76 0.66 -13.24 1.19
C LEU A 76 1.38 -14.47 1.76
N PHE A 77 2.70 -14.52 1.55
CA PHE A 77 3.55 -15.54 2.16
C PHE A 77 3.88 -15.15 3.60
N CYS A 78 3.81 -16.11 4.52
CA CYS A 78 4.25 -15.93 5.91
C CYS A 78 4.78 -17.26 6.47
N ARG A 79 5.57 -17.18 7.54
CA ARG A 79 6.03 -18.37 8.28
C ARG A 79 4.92 -18.85 9.22
N GLY A 80 4.96 -20.13 9.59
CA GLY A 80 3.96 -20.72 10.49
C GLY A 80 3.79 -19.95 11.82
N ALA A 81 4.89 -19.45 12.39
CA ALA A 81 4.88 -18.65 13.62
C ALA A 81 4.21 -17.27 13.48
N GLU A 82 4.05 -16.77 12.26
CA GLU A 82 3.54 -15.42 11.96
C GLU A 82 2.06 -15.45 11.57
N ARG A 83 1.49 -16.65 11.38
CA ARG A 83 0.16 -16.88 10.83
C ARG A 83 -0.92 -16.09 11.56
N THR A 84 -0.95 -16.12 12.89
CA THR A 84 -1.96 -15.41 13.69
C THR A 84 -1.94 -13.91 13.43
N ARG A 85 -0.75 -13.28 13.44
CA ARG A 85 -0.58 -11.84 13.18
C ARG A 85 -0.99 -11.47 11.75
N VAL A 86 -0.71 -12.35 10.80
CA VAL A 86 -1.11 -12.15 9.39
C VAL A 86 -2.62 -12.29 9.22
N GLU A 87 -3.25 -13.26 9.86
CA GLU A 87 -4.71 -13.40 9.85
C GLU A 87 -5.40 -12.18 10.48
N GLU A 88 -4.86 -11.66 11.58
CA GLU A 88 -5.31 -10.39 12.20
C GLU A 88 -5.15 -9.21 11.23
N LEU A 89 -4.00 -9.07 10.58
CA LEU A 89 -3.76 -8.02 9.58
C LEU A 89 -4.78 -8.09 8.44
N ILE A 90 -5.07 -9.28 7.91
CA ILE A 90 -6.01 -9.46 6.79
C ILE A 90 -7.44 -9.07 7.22
N ARG A 91 -7.83 -9.38 8.45
CA ARG A 91 -9.16 -9.07 9.00
C ARG A 91 -9.27 -7.64 9.55
N SER A 92 -8.15 -6.98 9.83
CA SER A 92 -8.14 -5.66 10.44
C SER A 92 -8.81 -4.60 9.57
N ASP A 93 -9.65 -3.78 10.19
CA ASP A 93 -10.22 -2.60 9.55
C ASP A 93 -9.21 -1.46 9.48
N LEU A 94 -9.47 -0.51 8.58
CA LEU A 94 -8.68 0.71 8.55
C LEU A 94 -8.97 1.54 9.79
N THR A 95 -7.92 2.06 10.42
CA THR A 95 -8.05 3.00 11.54
C THR A 95 -8.87 4.21 11.10
N SER A 96 -9.80 4.65 11.95
CA SER A 96 -10.58 5.86 11.70
C SER A 96 -9.64 7.02 11.42
N VAL A 97 -9.93 7.78 10.36
CA VAL A 97 -9.20 9.01 10.05
C VAL A 97 -9.44 9.98 11.20
N GLN A 98 -8.36 10.47 11.78
CA GLN A 98 -8.39 11.50 12.81
C GLN A 98 -7.78 12.78 12.26
N SER A 99 -8.31 13.92 12.69
CA SER A 99 -7.76 15.22 12.31
C SER A 99 -6.35 15.35 12.85
N CYS A 100 -5.38 15.49 11.95
CA CYS A 100 -3.99 15.81 12.33
C CYS A 100 -3.78 17.32 12.55
N LEU A 101 -4.81 18.14 12.33
CA LEU A 101 -4.76 19.60 12.43
C LEU A 101 -4.78 20.07 13.89
N VAL A 102 -5.40 19.27 14.77
CA VAL A 102 -5.61 19.58 16.18
C VAL A 102 -4.93 18.49 17.00
N GLN A 103 -3.83 18.83 17.67
CA GLN A 103 -3.16 17.92 18.59
C GLN A 103 -3.54 18.31 20.02
N PHE A 104 -4.15 17.39 20.75
CA PHE A 104 -4.41 17.55 22.18
C PHE A 104 -3.14 17.20 22.95
N LYS A 105 -2.62 18.14 23.74
CA LYS A 105 -1.50 17.91 24.66
C LYS A 105 -1.97 18.24 26.07
N GLY A 106 -2.56 17.26 26.75
CA GLY A 106 -3.36 17.49 27.97
C GLY A 106 -4.73 18.12 27.64
N ASP A 107 -5.23 19.01 28.51
CA ASP A 107 -6.49 19.76 28.30
C ASP A 107 -6.36 20.93 27.30
N HIS A 108 -5.18 21.14 26.73
CA HIS A 108 -4.92 22.25 25.82
C HIS A 108 -4.99 21.82 24.35
N LEU A 109 -5.82 22.56 23.61
CA LEU A 109 -5.98 22.45 22.17
C LEU A 109 -4.79 23.12 21.46
N CYS A 110 -3.80 22.36 21.02
CA CYS A 110 -2.72 22.89 20.19
C CYS A 110 -3.06 22.68 18.71
N SER A 111 -3.45 23.76 18.02
CA SER A 111 -3.47 23.79 16.55
C SER A 111 -2.03 23.70 16.05
N SER A 112 -1.72 22.70 15.22
CA SER A 112 -0.38 22.52 14.65
C SER A 112 -0.19 23.28 13.33
N MET A 113 -1.17 24.07 12.90
CA MET A 113 -1.06 24.88 11.69
C MET A 113 -0.01 25.99 11.89
N LYS A 114 1.23 25.73 11.49
CA LYS A 114 2.14 26.82 11.10
C LYS A 114 1.46 27.54 9.95
N ARG A 115 0.94 28.75 10.19
CA ARG A 115 0.45 29.63 9.12
C ARG A 115 1.59 29.73 8.09
N ALA A 116 1.38 29.17 6.90
CA ALA A 116 2.18 29.55 5.75
C ALA A 116 1.74 30.97 5.41
N ILE A 117 2.43 31.95 5.98
CA ILE A 117 2.36 33.33 5.52
C ILE A 117 3.07 33.31 4.17
N LEU A 118 2.30 33.27 3.09
CA LEU A 118 2.77 33.65 1.77
C LEU A 118 2.89 35.17 1.80
N GLU A 119 4.11 35.67 2.00
CA GLU A 119 4.53 36.97 1.46
C GLU A 119 5.03 36.76 0.02
#